data_AF-A0AA40KUW3-F1
#
_entry.id   AF-A0AA40KUW3-F1
#
_cell.length_a   1.000
_cell.length_b   1.000
_cell.length_c   1.000
_cell.angle_alpha   90.00
_cell.angle_beta   90.00
_cell.angle_gamma   90.00
#
_symmetry.space_group_name_H-M   'P 1'
#
loop_
_entity.id
_entity.type
_entity.pdbx_description
1 polymer ?
#
loop_
_entity_poly.entity_id
_entity_poly.type
_entity_poly.pdbx_seq_one_letter_code
_entity_poly.pdbx_strand_id
1 'polypeptide(L)'
;MVAMVEVQLNSDTKVPSEMLIAFAVCTTLLVAVHMLALMISTCILPNIEAVCNLHSISLVHESPHERLHWYIEVAWAFSTLLGLLLFLLEIAILCWVKFYDFSQVAAWSACIVLIPVLIIFLAFAIHFYRSLVAHKYEVTVSGIRELELLKEQIESTDVEGRNGVNLLQIAGVTHVV
;
A
#
# COMPACT_ATOMS: atom_id res chain seq x y z
N MET A 1 12.64 16.90 2.68
CA MET A 1 11.94 18.20 2.55
C MET A 1 12.82 19.40 2.88
N VAL A 2 13.55 19.43 4.00
CA VAL A 2 14.48 20.55 4.31
C VAL A 2 15.60 20.70 3.26
N ALA A 3 16.20 19.59 2.80
CA ALA A 3 17.23 19.64 1.75
C ALA A 3 16.72 20.20 0.40
N MET A 4 15.42 20.09 0.11
CA MET A 4 14.81 20.64 -1.11
C MET A 4 14.70 22.17 -1.05
N VAL A 5 14.45 22.75 0.13
CA VAL A 5 14.35 24.21 0.29
C VAL A 5 15.71 24.89 0.43
N GLU A 6 16.74 24.13 0.86
CA GLU A 6 18.12 24.61 1.01
C GLU A 6 18.92 24.58 -0.31
N VAL A 7 18.41 23.92 -1.36
CA VAL A 7 19.02 23.96 -2.70
C VAL A 7 18.73 25.32 -3.33
N GLN A 8 19.60 26.29 -3.07
CA GLN A 8 19.65 27.53 -3.83
C GLN A 8 20.47 27.30 -5.09
N LEU A 9 19.80 26.98 -6.19
CA LEU A 9 20.42 26.95 -7.51
C LEU A 9 20.75 28.39 -7.90
N ASN A 10 22.04 28.74 -7.93
CA ASN A 10 22.48 29.99 -8.52
C ASN A 10 22.11 30.00 -10.02
N SER A 11 21.65 31.14 -10.52
CA SER A 11 21.13 31.34 -11.88
C SER A 11 22.16 31.10 -13.00
N ASP A 12 23.43 30.83 -12.66
CA ASP A 12 24.55 30.58 -13.59
C ASP A 12 24.97 29.10 -13.67
N THR A 13 24.30 28.18 -12.96
CA THR A 13 24.67 26.76 -12.97
C THR A 13 24.24 26.06 -14.27
N LYS A 14 25.11 25.20 -14.83
CA LYS A 14 24.83 24.42 -16.06
C LYS A 14 24.04 23.13 -15.78
N VAL A 15 23.25 23.09 -14.70
CA VAL A 15 22.51 21.88 -14.32
C VAL A 15 21.39 21.66 -15.34
N PRO A 16 21.28 20.46 -15.95
CA PRO A 16 20.24 20.19 -16.93
C PRO A 16 18.87 20.14 -16.24
N SER A 17 17.86 20.73 -16.88
CA SER A 17 16.47 20.78 -16.38
C SER A 17 15.90 19.40 -16.04
N GLU A 18 16.35 18.37 -16.76
CA GLU A 18 15.94 16.97 -16.54
C GLU A 18 16.27 16.49 -15.12
N MET A 19 17.41 16.89 -14.56
CA MET A 19 17.80 16.49 -13.19
C MET A 19 16.96 17.16 -12.12
N LEU A 20 16.58 18.43 -12.32
CA LEU A 20 15.68 19.12 -11.40
C LEU A 20 14.29 18.50 -11.41
N ILE A 21 13.80 18.10 -12.59
CA ILE A 21 12.52 17.40 -12.72
C ILE A 21 12.61 16.04 -12.02
N ALA A 22 13.67 15.27 -12.24
CA ALA A 22 13.89 13.98 -11.57
C ALA A 22 13.93 14.14 -10.05
N PHE A 23 14.62 15.16 -9.54
CA PHE A 23 14.64 15.50 -8.13
C PHE A 23 13.23 15.80 -7.59
N ALA A 24 12.50 16.73 -8.21
CA ALA A 24 11.16 17.11 -7.77
C ALA A 24 10.18 15.92 -7.75
N VAL A 25 10.23 15.07 -8.78
CA VAL A 25 9.41 13.85 -8.85
C VAL A 25 9.83 12.85 -7.76
N CYS A 26 11.13 12.64 -7.58
CA CYS A 26 11.67 11.74 -6.55
C CYS A 26 11.22 12.16 -5.14
N THR A 27 11.38 13.43 -4.78
CA THR A 27 10.95 13.94 -3.48
C THR A 27 9.43 13.80 -3.28
N THR A 28 8.65 14.07 -4.32
CA THR A 28 7.18 13.96 -4.25
C THR A 28 6.76 12.51 -4.03
N LEU A 29 7.35 11.57 -4.76
CA LEU A 29 7.11 10.13 -4.57
C LEU A 29 7.55 9.66 -3.19
N LEU A 30 8.71 10.12 -2.71
CA LEU A 30 9.21 9.80 -1.38
C LEU A 30 8.19 10.19 -0.31
N VAL A 31 7.70 11.43 -0.35
CA VAL A 31 6.69 11.92 0.62
C VAL A 31 5.40 11.12 0.49
N ALA A 32 4.92 10.88 -0.74
CA ALA A 32 3.70 10.13 -0.98
C ALA A 32 3.77 8.71 -0.41
N VAL A 33 4.87 7.99 -0.64
CA VAL A 33 5.08 6.63 -0.15
C VAL A 33 5.19 6.57 1.37
N HIS A 34 5.81 7.56 2.01
CA HIS A 34 5.81 7.64 3.47
C HIS A 34 4.43 7.90 4.05
N MET A 35 3.63 8.78 3.43
CA MET A 35 2.23 8.98 3.84
C MET A 35 1.40 7.71 3.64
N LEU A 36 1.65 6.95 2.57
CA LEU A 36 1.03 5.64 2.37
C LEU A 36 1.39 4.65 3.49
N ALA A 37 2.66 4.57 3.89
CA ALA A 37 3.09 3.71 5.00
C ALA A 37 2.41 4.10 6.34
N LEU A 38 2.26 5.39 6.61
CA LEU A 38 1.55 5.89 7.80
C LEU A 38 0.05 5.57 7.73
N MET A 39 -0.58 5.76 6.58
CA MET A 39 -1.99 5.41 6.38
C MET A 39 -2.20 3.91 6.65
N ILE A 40 -1.36 3.05 6.09
CA ILE A 40 -1.43 1.60 6.33
C ILE A 40 -1.20 1.30 7.82
N SER A 41 -0.25 1.96 8.48
CA SER A 41 0.01 1.77 9.93
C SER A 41 -1.19 2.14 10.80
N THR A 42 -1.86 3.26 10.49
CA THR A 42 -3.10 3.67 11.17
C THR A 42 -4.23 2.68 10.94
N CYS A 43 -4.30 2.05 9.77
CA CYS A 43 -5.28 1.01 9.47
C CYS A 43 -4.95 -0.35 10.11
N ILE A 44 -3.69 -0.63 10.48
CA ILE A 44 -3.28 -1.87 11.17
C ILE A 44 -3.67 -1.85 12.66
N LEU A 45 -3.65 -0.68 13.31
CA LEU A 45 -3.84 -0.54 14.76
C LEU A 45 -5.16 -1.14 15.30
N PRO A 46 -6.34 -0.88 14.71
CA PRO A 46 -7.60 -1.48 15.18
C PRO A 46 -7.64 -3.00 15.05
N ASN A 47 -6.92 -3.53 14.05
CA ASN A 47 -6.93 -4.95 13.73
C ASN A 47 -6.02 -5.74 14.68
N ILE A 48 -4.85 -5.20 15.05
CA ILE A 48 -3.98 -5.76 16.09
C ILE A 48 -4.66 -5.76 17.45
N GLU A 49 -5.37 -4.69 17.80
CA GLU A 49 -6.09 -4.59 19.08
C GLU A 49 -7.26 -5.59 19.17
N ALA A 50 -7.96 -5.84 18.05
CA ALA A 50 -9.00 -6.87 17.97
C ALA A 50 -8.45 -8.30 18.12
N VAL A 51 -7.30 -8.60 17.53
CA VAL A 51 -6.63 -9.92 17.64
C VAL A 51 -6.15 -10.22 19.05
N CYS A 52 -5.55 -9.23 19.75
CA CYS A 52 -5.11 -9.39 21.14
C CYS A 52 -6.28 -9.62 22.12
N ASN A 53 -7.45 -9.02 21.87
CA ASN A 53 -8.62 -9.19 22.75
C ASN A 53 -9.26 -10.59 22.62
N LEU A 54 -9.25 -11.17 21.43
CA LEU A 54 -9.87 -12.48 21.13
C LEU A 54 -9.02 -13.69 21.55
N HIS A 55 -7.70 -13.54 21.69
CA HIS A 55 -6.79 -14.62 22.13
C HIS A 55 -7.07 -15.12 23.56
N SER A 56 -7.92 -14.42 24.33
CA SER A 56 -8.38 -14.84 25.65
C SER A 56 -9.47 -15.92 25.64
N ILE A 57 -10.19 -16.16 24.51
CA ILE A 57 -11.45 -16.94 24.52
C ILE A 57 -11.55 -18.10 23.50
N SER A 58 -10.72 -18.22 22.45
CA SER A 58 -10.90 -19.33 21.49
C SER A 58 -9.61 -19.92 20.91
N LEU A 59 -9.34 -21.16 21.31
CA LEU A 59 -8.29 -22.06 20.80
C LEU A 59 -8.74 -22.85 19.57
N VAL A 60 -9.83 -22.48 18.89
CA VAL A 60 -10.42 -23.32 17.84
C VAL A 60 -10.96 -22.46 16.68
N HIS A 61 -10.50 -22.84 15.48
CA HIS A 61 -10.86 -22.42 14.13
C HIS A 61 -10.03 -21.28 13.52
N GLU A 62 -9.03 -21.67 12.71
CA GLU A 62 -8.37 -20.81 11.72
C GLU A 62 -9.44 -20.16 10.84
N SER A 63 -9.71 -18.89 11.12
CA SER A 63 -10.58 -18.06 10.32
C SER A 63 -9.76 -17.39 9.22
N PRO A 64 -10.36 -17.08 8.05
CA PRO A 64 -9.69 -16.49 6.87
C PRO A 64 -9.05 -15.09 7.09
N HIS A 65 -8.93 -14.65 8.34
CA HIS A 65 -8.38 -13.38 8.80
C HIS A 65 -6.85 -13.28 8.67
N GLU A 66 -6.11 -14.38 8.84
CA GLU A 66 -4.64 -14.37 8.82
C GLU A 66 -4.06 -13.99 7.44
N ARG A 67 -4.70 -14.41 6.35
CA ARG A 67 -4.28 -14.05 4.99
C ARG A 67 -4.48 -12.58 4.66
N LEU A 68 -5.55 -11.97 5.17
CA LEU A 68 -5.79 -10.54 5.00
C LEU A 68 -4.76 -9.72 5.77
N HIS A 69 -4.40 -10.14 6.98
CA HIS A 69 -3.42 -9.46 7.82
C HIS A 69 -2.01 -9.51 7.21
N TRP A 70 -1.59 -10.69 6.72
CA TRP A 70 -0.33 -10.85 6.00
C TRP A 70 -0.23 -9.93 4.78
N TYR A 71 -1.33 -9.72 4.05
CA TYR A 71 -1.35 -8.80 2.91
C TYR A 71 -1.12 -7.34 3.34
N ILE A 72 -1.76 -6.89 4.42
CA ILE A 72 -1.60 -5.52 4.93
C ILE A 72 -0.16 -5.32 5.44
N GLU A 73 0.40 -6.33 6.11
CA GLU A 73 1.78 -6.32 6.58
C GLU A 73 2.79 -6.28 5.42
N VAL A 74 2.59 -7.08 4.36
CA VAL A 74 3.44 -7.03 3.15
C VAL A 74 3.32 -5.69 2.44
N ALA A 75 2.13 -5.08 2.37
CA ALA A 75 1.92 -3.76 1.77
C ALA A 75 2.58 -2.64 2.58
N TRP A 76 2.52 -2.74 3.92
CA TRP A 76 3.22 -1.84 4.84
C TRP A 76 4.74 -1.94 4.68
N ALA A 77 5.28 -3.17 4.70
CA ALA A 77 6.70 -3.43 4.55
C ALA A 77 7.20 -2.95 3.19
N PHE A 78 6.45 -3.18 2.12
CA PHE A 78 6.77 -2.69 0.78
C PHE A 78 6.79 -1.16 0.69
N SER A 79 5.81 -0.48 1.29
CA SER A 79 5.76 0.98 1.31
C SER A 79 6.94 1.57 2.08
N THR A 80 7.31 0.96 3.21
CA THR A 80 8.51 1.35 3.97
C THR A 80 9.78 1.14 3.16
N LEU A 81 9.89 -0.01 2.50
CA LEU A 81 11.05 -0.35 1.68
C LEU A 81 11.21 0.58 0.46
N LEU A 82 10.12 0.87 -0.26
CA LEU A 82 10.14 1.85 -1.34
C LEU A 82 10.52 3.24 -0.85
N GLY A 83 10.05 3.64 0.34
CA GLY A 83 10.46 4.90 0.96
C GLY A 83 11.97 4.96 1.20
N LEU A 84 12.57 3.88 1.72
CA LEU A 84 14.02 3.78 1.92
C LEU A 84 14.80 3.81 0.59
N LEU A 85 14.30 3.14 -0.45
CA LEU A 85 14.91 3.17 -1.78
C LEU A 85 14.87 4.57 -2.40
N LEU A 86 13.72 5.24 -2.34
CA LEU A 86 13.57 6.61 -2.82
C LEU A 86 14.41 7.59 -2.00
N PHE A 87 14.57 7.38 -0.70
CA PHE A 87 15.45 8.17 0.14
C PHE A 87 16.93 8.03 -0.26
N LEU A 88 17.37 6.82 -0.60
CA LEU A 88 18.72 6.60 -1.12
C LEU A 88 18.91 7.30 -2.47
N LEU A 89 17.92 7.21 -3.36
CA LEU A 89 17.93 7.87 -4.66
C LEU A 89 17.96 9.40 -4.52
N GLU A 90 17.20 9.95 -3.58
CA GLU A 90 17.19 11.37 -3.25
C GLU A 90 18.59 11.88 -2.87
N ILE A 91 19.29 11.14 -2.00
CA ILE A 91 20.67 11.48 -1.61
C ILE A 91 21.61 11.39 -2.81
N ALA A 92 21.45 10.38 -3.67
CA ALA A 92 22.26 10.24 -4.87
C ALA A 92 22.09 11.45 -5.82
N ILE A 93 20.84 11.88 -6.05
CA ILE A 93 20.51 13.04 -6.87
C ILE A 93 21.06 14.32 -6.23
N LEU A 94 20.94 14.49 -4.90
CA LEU A 94 21.48 15.65 -4.19
C LEU A 94 23.01 15.73 -4.28
N CYS A 95 23.71 14.61 -4.09
CA CYS A 95 25.15 14.56 -4.29
C CYS A 95 25.51 14.93 -5.73
N TRP A 96 24.77 14.41 -6.69
CA TRP A 96 25.02 14.72 -8.09
C TRP A 96 24.82 16.21 -8.41
N VAL A 97 23.70 16.81 -8.00
CA VAL A 97 23.40 18.24 -8.22
C VAL A 97 24.43 19.12 -7.50
N LYS A 98 24.81 18.78 -6.26
CA LYS A 98 25.75 19.56 -5.46
C LYS A 98 27.18 19.54 -6.01
N PHE A 99 27.64 18.39 -6.51
CA PHE A 99 29.00 18.24 -7.04
C PHE A 99 29.08 18.46 -8.56
N TYR A 100 27.97 18.77 -9.23
CA TYR A 100 27.89 18.94 -10.68
C TYR A 100 28.89 19.98 -11.21
N ASP A 101 28.96 21.15 -10.57
CA ASP A 101 29.86 22.25 -10.98
C ASP A 101 31.28 22.15 -10.38
N PHE A 102 31.48 21.37 -9.32
CA PHE A 102 32.78 21.26 -8.64
C PHE A 102 33.66 20.13 -9.19
N SER A 103 33.12 18.92 -9.32
CA SER A 103 33.86 17.75 -9.78
C SER A 103 32.93 16.62 -10.17
N GLN A 104 32.83 16.36 -11.47
CA GLN A 104 32.11 15.19 -12.00
C GLN A 104 32.64 13.88 -11.42
N VAL A 105 33.94 13.80 -11.12
CA VAL A 105 34.56 12.59 -10.55
C VAL A 105 34.01 12.28 -9.15
N ALA A 106 33.75 13.31 -8.34
CA ALA A 106 33.16 13.15 -7.01
C ALA A 106 31.70 12.65 -7.10
N ALA A 107 30.91 13.22 -8.01
CA ALA A 107 29.53 12.79 -8.24
C ALA A 107 29.45 11.32 -8.70
N TRP A 108 30.29 10.94 -9.68
CA TRP A 108 30.38 9.56 -10.16
C TRP A 108 30.85 8.59 -9.07
N SER A 109 31.82 8.99 -8.25
CA SER A 109 32.30 8.18 -7.14
C SER A 109 31.20 7.93 -6.10
N ALA A 110 30.41 8.95 -5.77
CA ALA A 110 29.27 8.81 -4.86
C ALA A 110 28.21 7.85 -5.42
N CYS A 111 27.87 7.97 -6.72
CA CYS A 111 26.96 7.03 -7.37
C CYS A 111 27.47 5.59 -7.31
N ILE A 112 28.75 5.35 -7.63
CA ILE A 112 29.34 4.00 -7.63
C ILE A 112 29.21 3.33 -6.26
N VAL A 113 29.47 4.07 -5.18
CA VAL A 113 29.36 3.55 -3.80
C VAL A 113 27.91 3.22 -3.44
N LEU A 114 26.92 3.94 -4.00
CA LEU A 114 25.50 3.70 -3.73
C LEU A 114 24.90 2.55 -4.54
N ILE A 115 25.47 2.19 -5.69
CA ILE A 115 25.00 1.09 -6.55
C ILE A 115 24.77 -0.23 -5.80
N PRO A 116 25.73 -0.79 -5.02
CA PRO A 116 25.53 -2.09 -4.36
C PRO A 116 24.37 -2.05 -3.36
N VAL A 117 24.22 -0.94 -2.63
CA VAL A 117 23.13 -0.73 -1.68
C VAL A 117 21.81 -0.69 -2.45
N LEU A 118 21.76 0.06 -3.55
CA LEU A 118 20.58 0.18 -4.41
C LEU A 118 20.17 -1.18 -5.00
N ILE A 119 21.11 -2.03 -5.42
CA ILE A 119 20.82 -3.38 -5.93
C ILE A 119 20.15 -4.24 -4.86
N ILE A 120 20.64 -4.21 -3.62
CA ILE A 120 20.05 -4.98 -2.50
C ILE A 120 18.61 -4.50 -2.25
N PHE A 121 18.40 -3.19 -2.16
CA PHE A 121 17.05 -2.63 -1.98
C PHE A 121 16.13 -2.96 -3.15
N LEU A 122 16.63 -2.93 -4.39
CA LEU A 122 15.86 -3.27 -5.58
C LEU A 122 15.47 -4.76 -5.59
N ALA A 123 16.38 -5.65 -5.18
CA ALA A 123 16.09 -7.08 -5.06
C ALA A 123 14.98 -7.34 -4.05
N PHE A 124 15.04 -6.71 -2.87
CA PHE A 124 13.95 -6.78 -1.89
C PHE A 124 12.67 -6.16 -2.47
N ALA A 125 12.74 -5.00 -3.11
CA ALA A 125 11.56 -4.34 -3.69
C ALA A 125 10.89 -5.23 -4.73
N ILE A 126 11.64 -5.92 -5.58
CA ILE A 126 11.13 -6.89 -6.56
C ILE A 126 10.54 -8.12 -5.85
N HIS A 127 11.20 -8.64 -4.82
CA HIS A 127 10.68 -9.76 -4.04
C HIS A 127 9.30 -9.42 -3.43
N PHE A 128 9.21 -8.29 -2.72
CA PHE A 128 7.96 -7.82 -2.13
C PHE A 128 6.92 -7.42 -3.18
N TYR A 129 7.34 -6.84 -4.31
CA TYR A 129 6.43 -6.53 -5.43
C TYR A 129 5.82 -7.80 -6.01
N ARG A 130 6.61 -8.86 -6.20
CA ARG A 130 6.09 -10.16 -6.65
C ARG A 130 5.17 -10.78 -5.60
N SER A 131 5.51 -10.70 -4.32
CA SER A 131 4.63 -11.13 -3.23
C SER A 131 3.31 -10.36 -3.23
N LEU A 132 3.32 -9.06 -3.53
CA LEU A 132 2.10 -8.26 -3.68
C LEU A 132 1.29 -8.65 -4.92
N VAL A 133 1.92 -8.75 -6.10
CA VAL A 133 1.21 -9.00 -7.37
C VAL A 133 0.68 -10.42 -7.47
N ALA A 134 1.46 -11.43 -7.06
CA ALA A 134 1.02 -12.82 -7.07
C ALA A 134 -0.22 -13.03 -6.18
N HIS A 135 -0.31 -12.29 -5.07
CA HIS A 135 -1.44 -12.39 -4.13
C HIS A 135 -2.62 -11.45 -4.45
N LYS A 136 -2.40 -10.30 -5.10
CA LYS A 136 -3.47 -9.40 -5.57
C LYS A 136 -4.45 -10.13 -6.50
N TYR A 137 -3.96 -11.10 -7.27
CA TYR A 137 -4.79 -11.95 -8.14
C TYR A 137 -5.74 -12.86 -7.34
N GLU A 138 -5.29 -13.40 -6.21
CA GLU A 138 -6.10 -14.28 -5.35
C GLU A 138 -7.12 -13.48 -4.52
N VAL A 139 -6.78 -12.25 -4.14
CA VAL A 139 -7.62 -11.37 -3.29
C VAL A 139 -8.76 -10.72 -4.09
N THR A 140 -8.54 -10.30 -5.34
CA THR A 140 -9.65 -9.77 -6.17
C THR A 140 -10.69 -10.85 -6.46
N VAL A 141 -10.25 -12.09 -6.70
CA VAL A 141 -11.17 -13.23 -6.90
C VAL A 141 -11.89 -13.61 -5.61
N SER A 142 -11.20 -13.60 -4.46
CA SER A 142 -11.81 -13.93 -3.17
C SER A 142 -12.79 -12.86 -2.68
N GLY A 143 -12.49 -11.58 -2.89
CA GLY A 143 -13.38 -10.47 -2.56
C GLY A 143 -14.64 -10.43 -3.41
N ILE A 144 -14.56 -10.78 -4.71
CA ILE A 144 -15.75 -10.95 -5.56
C ILE A 144 -16.61 -12.10 -5.04
N ARG A 145 -16.01 -13.22 -4.64
CA ARG A 145 -16.75 -14.38 -4.13
C ARG A 145 -17.44 -14.10 -2.79
N GLU A 146 -16.83 -13.30 -1.92
CA GLU A 146 -17.46 -12.87 -0.66
C GLU A 146 -18.63 -11.91 -0.88
N LEU A 147 -18.51 -10.99 -1.85
CA LEU A 147 -19.61 -10.14 -2.28
C LEU A 147 -20.75 -10.94 -2.94
N GLU A 148 -20.44 -12.00 -3.69
CA GLU A 148 -21.46 -12.90 -4.25
C GLU A 148 -22.21 -13.66 -3.15
N LEU A 149 -21.52 -14.16 -2.12
CA LEU A 149 -22.18 -14.84 -1.00
C LEU A 149 -23.07 -13.89 -0.19
N LEU A 150 -22.64 -12.64 0.02
CA LEU A 150 -23.48 -11.62 0.66
C LEU A 150 -24.70 -11.24 -0.20
N LYS A 151 -24.54 -11.19 -1.53
CA LYS A 151 -25.66 -10.98 -2.46
C LYS A 151 -26.66 -12.14 -2.38
N GLU A 152 -26.20 -13.39 -2.40
CA GLU A 152 -27.09 -14.57 -2.30
C GLU A 152 -27.89 -14.59 -1.00
N GLN A 153 -27.27 -14.24 0.13
CA GLN A 153 -27.95 -14.15 1.43
C GLN A 153 -29.04 -13.06 1.45
N ILE A 154 -28.83 -11.94 0.76
CA ILE A 154 -29.82 -10.87 0.64
C ILE A 154 -30.97 -11.29 -0.30
N GLU A 155 -30.67 -11.92 -1.43
CA GLU A 155 -31.69 -12.44 -2.36
C GLU A 155 -32.54 -13.55 -1.70
N SER A 156 -31.94 -14.47 -0.95
CA SER A 156 -32.70 -15.50 -0.24
C SER A 156 -33.63 -14.90 0.83
N THR A 157 -33.15 -13.90 1.58
CA THR A 157 -33.93 -13.21 2.61
C THR A 157 -35.10 -12.41 2.00
N ASP A 158 -34.91 -11.79 0.83
CA ASP A 158 -35.98 -11.05 0.14
C ASP A 158 -37.05 -11.99 -0.46
N VAL A 159 -36.66 -13.16 -0.96
CA VAL A 159 -37.59 -14.19 -1.44
C VAL A 159 -38.44 -14.76 -0.30
N GLU A 160 -37.83 -15.03 0.86
CA GLU A 160 -38.54 -15.49 2.05
C GLU A 160 -39.49 -14.42 2.60
N GLY A 161 -39.08 -13.15 2.57
CA GLY A 161 -39.92 -12.00 2.89
C GLY A 161 -41.15 -11.88 1.98
N ARG A 162 -40.98 -12.03 0.65
CA ARG A 162 -42.10 -12.00 -0.31
C ARG A 162 -43.05 -13.19 -0.16
N ASN A 163 -42.54 -14.37 0.11
CA ASN A 163 -43.38 -15.55 0.35
C ASN A 163 -44.17 -15.45 1.66
N GLY A 164 -43.57 -14.89 2.72
CA GLY A 164 -44.26 -14.61 3.98
C GLY A 164 -45.39 -13.59 3.84
N VAL A 165 -45.18 -12.53 3.05
CA VAL A 165 -46.21 -11.50 2.78
C VAL A 165 -47.36 -12.06 1.94
N ASN A 166 -47.08 -12.87 0.92
CA ASN A 166 -48.13 -13.53 0.14
C ASN A 166 -48.97 -14.50 0.99
N LEU A 167 -48.33 -15.22 1.91
CA LEU A 167 -49.03 -16.17 2.79
C LEU A 167 -49.92 -15.46 3.82
N LEU A 168 -49.46 -14.32 4.38
CA LEU A 168 -50.29 -13.45 5.22
C LEU A 168 -51.46 -12.83 4.46
N GLN A 169 -51.27 -12.48 3.19
CA GLN A 169 -52.34 -11.95 2.35
C GLN A 169 -53.41 -13.01 2.02
N ILE A 170 -53.01 -14.27 1.79
CA ILE A 170 -53.94 -15.40 1.59
C ILE A 170 -54.68 -15.76 2.88
N ALA A 171 -54.00 -15.73 4.03
CA ALA A 171 -54.62 -15.95 5.34
C ALA A 171 -55.58 -14.83 5.76
N GLY A 172 -55.30 -13.58 5.36
CA GLY A 172 -56.20 -12.44 5.57
C GLY A 172 -57.47 -12.47 4.71
N VAL A 173 -57.39 -13.05 3.49
CA VAL A 173 -58.55 -13.19 2.58
C VAL A 173 -59.51 -14.31 3.04
N THR A 174 -59.02 -15.31 3.77
CA THR A 174 -59.85 -16.42 4.27
C THR A 174 -60.69 -16.08 5.50
N HIS A 175 -60.55 -14.88 6.08
CA HIS A 175 -61.27 -14.46 7.28
C HIS A 175 -62.40 -13.44 7.02
N VAL A 176 -62.76 -13.20 5.75
CA VAL A 176 -63.84 -12.25 5.34
C VAL A 176 -64.93 -12.94 4.49
N VAL A 177 -65.23 -14.21 4.77
CA VAL A 177 -66.46 -14.87 4.25
C VAL A 177 -67.24 -15.46 5.41
#